data_AF-A0AAD4HD82-F1
#
_entry.id   AF-A0AAD4HD82-F1
#
_cell.length_a   1.000
_cell.length_b   1.000
_cell.length_c   1.000
_cell.angle_alpha   90.00
_cell.angle_beta   90.00
_cell.angle_gamma   90.00
#
_symmetry.space_group_name_H-M   'P 1'
#
loop_
_entity.id
_entity.type
_entity.pdbx_description
1 polymer ?
#
loop_
_entity_poly.entity_id
_entity_poly.type
_entity_poly.pdbx_seq_one_letter_code
_entity_poly.pdbx_strand_id
1 'polypeptide(L)'
;MLFIKELATAGPNADLLGCRVVEIYLRVQLGIKASDGARHDEAADHFTAAVNASALSSKIIHLIYEDLVMLFGWDLRSLLLTTHQKRCQAFLSAGKLDEALKAHQYMMDAIDETAKASCHDWSNEFKEQCNTLAAPYATTSTAP
;
A
#
# COMPACT_ATOMS: atom_id res chain seq x y z
N MET A 1 -21.41 5.89 7.62
CA MET A 1 -20.14 5.12 7.67
C MET A 1 -19.59 5.34 9.07
N LEU A 2 -19.80 4.38 9.98
CA LEU A 2 -19.37 4.52 11.38
C LEU A 2 -17.84 4.58 11.43
N PHE A 3 -17.32 5.58 12.13
CA PHE A 3 -15.89 5.74 12.33
C PHE A 3 -15.39 4.58 13.19
N ILE A 4 -14.25 3.99 12.84
CA ILE A 4 -13.55 2.95 13.62
C ILE A 4 -13.40 3.35 15.12
N LYS A 5 -13.39 4.66 15.41
CA LYS A 5 -13.41 5.22 16.77
C LYS A 5 -14.67 4.87 17.58
N GLU A 6 -15.85 4.80 16.96
CA GLU A 6 -17.12 4.44 17.62
C GLU A 6 -17.20 2.93 17.92
N LEU A 7 -16.59 2.09 17.09
CA LEU A 7 -16.44 0.65 17.34
C LEU A 7 -15.49 0.36 18.50
N ALA A 8 -14.42 1.14 18.65
CA ALA A 8 -13.49 1.02 19.78
C ALA A 8 -14.11 1.43 21.13
N THR A 9 -15.12 2.31 21.12
CA THR A 9 -15.84 2.71 22.34
C THR A 9 -16.88 1.69 22.82
N ALA A 10 -17.25 0.71 21.98
CA ALA A 10 -18.34 -0.23 22.27
C ALA A 10 -17.95 -1.43 23.18
N GLY A 11 -16.68 -1.57 23.56
CA GLY A 11 -16.32 -2.55 24.59
C GLY A 11 -14.83 -2.60 24.96
N PRO A 12 -14.48 -2.78 26.25
CA PRO A 12 -13.09 -2.86 26.73
C PRO A 12 -12.36 -4.15 26.31
N ASN A 13 -12.92 -4.91 25.36
CA ASN A 13 -12.46 -6.21 24.90
C ASN A 13 -12.51 -6.32 23.36
N ALA A 14 -12.61 -5.19 22.65
CA ALA A 14 -12.50 -5.19 21.20
C ALA A 14 -11.10 -5.70 20.84
N ASP A 15 -11.03 -6.78 20.07
CA ASP A 15 -9.79 -7.28 19.51
C ASP A 15 -9.20 -6.20 18.59
N LEU A 16 -8.35 -5.36 19.18
CA LEU A 16 -7.68 -4.23 18.53
C LEU A 16 -6.95 -4.67 17.27
N LEU A 17 -6.57 -5.94 17.19
CA LEU A 17 -5.82 -6.53 16.09
C LEU A 17 -6.77 -6.93 14.97
N GLY A 18 -7.84 -7.64 15.28
CA GLY A 18 -8.95 -7.88 14.34
C GLY A 18 -9.49 -6.58 13.75
N CYS A 19 -9.69 -5.55 14.58
CA CYS A 19 -10.11 -4.22 14.10
C CYS A 19 -9.09 -3.60 13.13
N ARG A 20 -7.79 -3.74 13.39
CA ARG A 20 -6.73 -3.24 12.50
C ARG A 20 -6.65 -3.99 11.18
N VAL A 21 -6.79 -5.32 11.21
CA VAL A 21 -6.82 -6.11 9.97
C VAL A 21 -8.02 -5.67 9.12
N VAL A 22 -9.20 -5.51 9.73
CA VAL A 22 -10.39 -5.01 9.04
C VAL A 22 -10.15 -3.59 8.51
N GLU A 23 -9.51 -2.71 9.27
CA GLU A 23 -9.14 -1.37 8.81
C GLU A 23 -8.23 -1.42 7.58
N ILE A 24 -7.16 -2.20 7.61
CA ILE A 24 -6.24 -2.38 6.48
C ILE A 24 -7.02 -2.84 5.25
N TYR A 25 -7.84 -3.88 5.39
CA TYR A 25 -8.65 -4.41 4.29
C TYR A 25 -9.59 -3.35 3.71
N LEU A 26 -10.34 -2.63 4.56
CA LEU A 26 -11.25 -1.57 4.12
C LEU A 26 -10.52 -0.45 3.39
N ARG A 27 -9.35 -0.03 3.89
CA ARG A 27 -8.52 0.98 3.22
C ARG A 27 -8.05 0.52 1.85
N VAL A 28 -7.63 -0.74 1.72
CA VAL A 28 -7.26 -1.32 0.42
C VAL A 28 -8.45 -1.31 -0.55
N GLN A 29 -9.63 -1.74 -0.10
CA GLN A 29 -10.84 -1.74 -0.93
C GLN A 29 -11.26 -0.33 -1.38
N LEU A 30 -11.17 0.66 -0.48
CA LEU A 30 -11.43 2.05 -0.83
C LEU A 30 -10.39 2.59 -1.83
N GLY A 31 -9.11 2.26 -1.64
CA GLY A 31 -8.05 2.62 -2.57
C GLY A 31 -8.28 2.04 -3.97
N ILE A 32 -8.68 0.77 -4.08
CA ILE A 32 -9.02 0.12 -5.36
C ILE A 32 -10.18 0.85 -6.04
N LYS A 33 -11.28 1.12 -5.31
CA LYS A 33 -12.43 1.86 -5.86
C LYS A 33 -12.07 3.28 -6.31
N ALA A 34 -11.17 3.95 -5.60
CA ALA A 34 -10.67 5.26 -5.99
C ALA A 34 -9.80 5.16 -7.26
N SER A 35 -8.92 4.17 -7.36
CA SER A 35 -8.12 3.89 -8.55
C SER A 35 -8.99 3.60 -9.79
N ASP A 36 -9.98 2.73 -9.66
CA ASP A 36 -10.91 2.38 -10.76
C ASP A 36 -11.72 3.60 -11.22
N GLY A 37 -11.98 4.53 -10.31
CA GLY A 37 -12.63 5.81 -10.59
C GLY A 37 -11.69 6.94 -11.02
N ALA A 38 -10.42 6.65 -11.34
CA ALA A 38 -9.38 7.61 -11.70
C ALA A 38 -9.10 8.71 -10.65
N ARG A 39 -9.48 8.48 -9.37
CA ARG A 39 -9.20 9.38 -8.24
C ARG A 39 -7.88 8.98 -7.58
N HIS A 40 -6.78 9.21 -8.31
CA HIS A 40 -5.47 8.67 -7.97
C HIS A 40 -4.88 9.22 -6.66
N ASP A 41 -5.15 10.49 -6.32
CA ASP A 41 -4.76 11.08 -5.03
C ASP A 41 -5.47 10.40 -3.85
N GLU A 42 -6.79 10.25 -3.93
CA GLU A 42 -7.60 9.56 -2.91
C GLU A 42 -7.16 8.10 -2.77
N ALA A 43 -6.85 7.44 -3.89
CA ALA A 43 -6.32 6.09 -3.88
C ALA A 43 -4.97 6.00 -3.14
N ALA A 44 -4.05 6.92 -3.43
CA ALA A 44 -2.75 6.99 -2.76
C ALA A 44 -2.89 7.23 -1.26
N ASP A 45 -3.80 8.09 -0.83
CA ASP A 45 -4.09 8.35 0.59
C ASP A 45 -4.62 7.08 1.30
N HIS A 46 -5.54 6.36 0.65
CA HIS A 46 -6.08 5.12 1.18
C HIS A 46 -5.03 4.01 1.30
N PHE A 47 -4.20 3.80 0.27
CA PHE A 47 -3.12 2.82 0.35
C PHE A 47 -2.03 3.23 1.35
N THR A 48 -1.75 4.52 1.50
CA THR A 48 -0.82 5.03 2.52
C THR A 48 -1.34 4.76 3.92
N ALA A 49 -2.63 5.01 4.17
CA ALA A 49 -3.26 4.69 5.44
C ALA A 49 -3.21 3.18 5.75
N ALA A 50 -3.43 2.32 4.75
CA ALA A 50 -3.31 0.87 4.89
C ALA A 50 -1.89 0.43 5.31
N VAL A 51 -0.85 0.95 4.63
CA VAL A 51 0.56 0.64 4.95
C VAL A 51 0.95 1.15 6.35
N ASN A 52 0.47 2.32 6.75
CA ASN A 52 0.75 2.85 8.08
C ASN A 52 0.08 2.01 9.19
N ALA A 53 -1.11 1.48 8.92
CA ALA A 53 -1.80 0.58 9.85
C ALA A 53 -1.09 -0.78 9.97
N SER A 54 -0.46 -1.28 8.89
CA SER A 54 0.29 -2.55 8.90
C SER A 54 1.65 -2.46 9.58
N ALA A 55 2.35 -1.32 9.47
CA ALA A 55 3.68 -1.11 10.09
C ALA A 55 3.68 -1.28 11.62
N LEU A 56 2.54 -1.04 12.27
CA LEU A 56 2.38 -1.14 13.71
C LEU A 56 2.14 -2.59 14.21
N SER A 57 2.26 -3.61 13.35
CA SER A 57 1.77 -4.97 13.64
C SER A 57 2.79 -6.11 13.40
N SER A 58 4.08 -5.84 13.13
CA SER A 58 5.03 -6.84 12.63
C SER A 58 5.15 -8.15 13.44
N LYS A 59 5.07 -8.09 14.78
CA LYS A 59 5.09 -9.30 15.64
C LYS A 59 3.76 -10.06 15.68
N ILE A 60 2.66 -9.40 15.34
CA ILE A 60 1.30 -9.90 15.56
C ILE A 60 0.69 -10.43 14.26
N ILE A 61 1.15 -9.92 13.11
CA ILE A 61 0.77 -10.46 11.79
C ILE A 61 1.02 -11.97 11.75
N HIS A 62 2.10 -12.48 12.34
CA HIS A 62 2.39 -13.91 12.40
C HIS A 62 1.39 -14.73 13.23
N LEU A 63 0.81 -14.17 14.31
CA LEU A 63 -0.05 -14.93 15.23
C LEU A 63 -1.49 -15.04 14.71
N ILE A 64 -1.99 -14.03 14.02
CA ILE A 64 -3.36 -13.97 13.46
C ILE A 64 -3.35 -14.42 11.98
N TYR A 65 -2.16 -14.62 11.41
CA TYR A 65 -1.97 -15.04 10.02
C TYR A 65 -2.70 -16.34 9.73
N GLU A 66 -2.46 -17.36 10.56
CA GLU A 66 -2.93 -18.72 10.30
C GLU A 66 -4.45 -18.79 10.41
N ASP A 67 -5.03 -18.15 11.42
CA ASP A 67 -6.48 -18.14 11.63
C ASP A 67 -7.22 -17.40 10.51
N LEU A 68 -6.72 -16.25 10.06
CA LEU A 68 -7.37 -15.47 9.00
C LEU A 68 -7.18 -16.08 7.61
N VAL A 69 -6.01 -16.65 7.33
CA VAL A 69 -5.78 -17.44 6.11
C VAL A 69 -6.72 -18.65 6.09
N MET A 70 -6.86 -19.36 7.21
CA MET A 70 -7.69 -20.57 7.30
C MET A 70 -9.19 -20.26 7.23
N LEU A 71 -9.65 -19.22 7.92
CA LEU A 71 -11.08 -18.90 8.01
C LEU A 71 -11.60 -18.13 6.80
N PHE A 72 -10.79 -17.24 6.22
CA PHE A 72 -11.24 -16.31 5.18
C PHE A 72 -10.46 -16.42 3.86
N GLY A 73 -9.42 -17.27 3.80
CA GLY A 73 -8.54 -17.38 2.63
C GLY A 73 -7.68 -16.14 2.39
N TRP A 74 -7.49 -15.30 3.42
CA TRP A 74 -6.80 -14.02 3.28
C TRP A 74 -5.29 -14.20 3.34
N ASP A 75 -4.62 -14.20 2.19
CA ASP A 75 -3.16 -14.08 2.13
C ASP A 75 -2.72 -12.65 2.48
N LEU A 76 -2.48 -12.41 3.77
CA LEU A 76 -2.10 -11.09 4.27
C LEU A 76 -0.72 -10.64 3.74
N ARG A 77 0.20 -11.55 3.43
CA ARG A 77 1.50 -11.21 2.83
C ARG A 77 1.29 -10.69 1.41
N SER A 78 0.51 -11.40 0.61
CA SER A 78 0.17 -10.96 -0.75
C SER A 78 -0.65 -9.66 -0.72
N LEU A 79 -1.59 -9.53 0.23
CA LEU A 79 -2.36 -8.30 0.43
C LEU A 79 -1.44 -7.10 0.71
N LEU A 80 -0.49 -7.25 1.62
CA LEU A 80 0.42 -6.19 1.99
C LEU A 80 1.33 -5.80 0.82
N LEU A 81 1.95 -6.78 0.16
CA LEU A 81 2.78 -6.55 -1.03
C LEU A 81 1.99 -5.83 -2.13
N THR A 82 0.80 -6.33 -2.46
CA THR A 82 -0.09 -5.72 -3.45
C THR A 82 -0.48 -4.29 -3.05
N THR A 83 -0.69 -4.03 -1.76
CA THR A 83 -1.00 -2.69 -1.25
C THR A 83 0.15 -1.72 -1.48
N HIS A 84 1.39 -2.15 -1.21
CA HIS A 84 2.57 -1.34 -1.49
C HIS A 84 2.71 -1.04 -2.99
N GLN A 85 2.53 -2.03 -3.86
CA GLN A 85 2.59 -1.87 -5.31
C GLN A 85 1.53 -0.88 -5.80
N LYS A 86 0.27 -1.04 -5.35
CA LYS A 86 -0.84 -0.14 -5.67
C LYS A 86 -0.61 1.28 -5.16
N ARG A 87 0.01 1.45 -3.98
CA ARG A 87 0.41 2.78 -3.48
C ARG A 87 1.39 3.47 -4.44
N CYS A 88 2.42 2.75 -4.87
CA CYS A 88 3.41 3.29 -5.82
C CYS A 88 2.73 3.69 -7.14
N GLN A 89 1.88 2.82 -7.68
CA GLN A 89 1.14 3.08 -8.92
C GLN A 89 0.18 4.27 -8.76
N ALA A 90 -0.52 4.38 -7.63
CA ALA A 90 -1.44 5.49 -7.38
C ALA A 90 -0.72 6.84 -7.37
N PHE A 91 0.45 6.94 -6.73
CA PHE A 91 1.28 8.15 -6.81
C PHE A 91 1.73 8.45 -8.24
N LEU A 92 2.19 7.43 -8.97
CA LEU A 92 2.62 7.60 -10.35
C LEU A 92 1.47 8.10 -11.25
N SER A 93 0.29 7.49 -11.13
CA SER A 93 -0.91 7.88 -11.87
C SER A 93 -1.46 9.26 -11.46
N ALA A 94 -1.16 9.73 -10.24
CA ALA A 94 -1.45 11.09 -9.81
C ALA A 94 -0.42 12.13 -10.33
N GLY A 95 0.58 11.71 -11.11
CA GLY A 95 1.66 12.57 -11.59
C GLY A 95 2.70 12.92 -10.52
N LYS A 96 2.70 12.21 -9.38
CA LYS A 96 3.56 12.45 -8.22
C LYS A 96 4.77 11.52 -8.24
N LEU A 97 5.70 11.78 -9.16
CA LEU A 97 6.85 10.91 -9.44
C LEU A 97 7.76 10.73 -8.21
N ASP A 98 8.06 11.82 -7.50
CA ASP A 98 8.93 11.79 -6.32
C ASP A 98 8.33 10.95 -5.19
N GLU A 99 7.03 11.09 -4.95
CA GLU A 99 6.29 10.28 -3.98
C GLU A 99 6.22 8.82 -4.40
N ALA A 100 6.07 8.53 -5.69
CA ALA A 100 6.06 7.17 -6.23
C ALA A 100 7.42 6.47 -5.99
N LEU A 101 8.54 7.16 -6.26
CA LEU A 101 9.88 6.66 -6.01
C LEU A 101 10.17 6.45 -4.52
N LYS A 102 9.79 7.41 -3.66
CA LYS A 102 9.91 7.27 -2.19
C LYS A 102 9.07 6.10 -1.67
N ALA A 103 7.85 5.94 -2.20
CA ALA A 103 6.96 4.86 -1.82
C ALA A 103 7.52 3.48 -2.23
N HIS A 104 8.18 3.41 -3.39
CA HIS A 104 8.86 2.21 -3.90
C HIS A 104 10.08 1.87 -3.05
N GLN A 105 10.94 2.84 -2.75
CA GLN A 105 12.09 2.63 -1.87
C GLN A 105 11.64 2.11 -0.49
N TYR A 106 10.63 2.76 0.11
CA TYR A 106 10.06 2.31 1.37
C TYR A 106 9.55 0.87 1.30
N MET A 107 8.87 0.49 0.20
CA MET A 107 8.43 -0.89 0.01
C MET A 107 9.62 -1.85 0.02
N MET A 108 10.65 -1.58 -0.78
CA MET A 108 11.83 -2.43 -0.87
C MET A 108 12.57 -2.55 0.47
N ASP A 109 12.55 -1.51 1.29
CA ASP A 109 13.16 -1.55 2.63
C ASP A 109 12.29 -2.32 3.64
N ALA A 110 10.96 -2.31 3.47
CA ALA A 110 10.01 -2.90 4.42
C ALA A 110 9.71 -4.39 4.21
N ILE A 111 9.83 -4.90 2.99
CA ILE A 111 9.51 -6.30 2.65
C ILE A 111 10.72 -7.22 2.76
N ASP A 112 10.50 -8.50 3.08
CA ASP A 112 11.57 -9.50 3.15
C ASP A 112 12.07 -9.97 1.78
N GLU A 113 13.19 -10.71 1.78
CA GLU A 113 13.85 -11.18 0.55
C GLU A 113 12.95 -12.07 -0.32
N THR A 114 12.06 -12.87 0.29
CA THR A 114 11.10 -13.68 -0.46
C THR A 114 10.10 -12.79 -1.20
N ALA A 115 9.57 -11.76 -0.54
CA ALA A 115 8.69 -10.80 -1.15
C ALA A 115 9.40 -9.96 -2.23
N LYS A 116 10.65 -9.53 -2.00
CA LYS A 116 11.48 -8.84 -3.00
C LYS A 116 11.66 -9.68 -4.25
N ALA A 117 11.98 -10.97 -4.09
CA ALA A 117 12.12 -11.89 -5.21
C ALA A 117 10.80 -12.02 -5.98
N SER A 118 9.66 -12.13 -5.27
CA SER A 118 8.35 -12.25 -5.91
C SER A 118 7.89 -11.00 -6.68
N CYS A 119 8.36 -9.80 -6.29
CA CYS A 119 7.99 -8.55 -6.94
C CYS A 119 9.09 -7.99 -7.85
N HIS A 120 10.14 -8.78 -8.16
CA HIS A 120 11.29 -8.32 -8.92
C HIS A 120 10.91 -7.75 -10.29
N ASP A 121 10.13 -8.49 -11.07
CA ASP A 121 9.76 -8.09 -12.43
C ASP A 121 8.89 -6.83 -12.44
N TRP A 122 7.88 -6.79 -11.54
CA TRP A 122 7.06 -5.60 -11.32
C TRP A 122 7.90 -4.38 -10.93
N SER A 123 8.90 -4.57 -10.05
CA SER A 123 9.78 -3.49 -9.58
C SER A 123 10.62 -2.90 -10.70
N ASN A 124 11.10 -3.74 -11.62
CA ASN A 124 11.85 -3.30 -12.79
C ASN A 124 10.95 -2.54 -13.77
N GLU A 125 9.76 -3.06 -14.06
CA GLU A 125 8.78 -2.39 -14.93
C GLU A 125 8.37 -1.02 -14.35
N PHE A 126 8.09 -0.95 -13.05
CA PHE A 126 7.75 0.30 -12.37
C PHE A 126 8.88 1.35 -12.49
N LYS A 127 10.14 0.94 -12.32
CA LYS A 127 11.29 1.83 -12.48
C LYS A 127 11.43 2.32 -13.92
N GLU A 128 11.19 1.45 -14.90
CA GLU A 128 11.20 1.84 -16.31
C GLU A 128 10.13 2.91 -16.60
N GLN A 129 8.90 2.71 -16.12
CA GLN A 129 7.81 3.71 -16.23
C GLN A 129 8.21 5.06 -15.62
N CYS A 130 8.81 5.04 -14.42
CA CYS A 130 9.31 6.25 -13.76
C CYS A 130 10.38 6.96 -14.60
N ASN A 131 11.33 6.22 -15.17
CA ASN A 131 12.39 6.78 -16.01
C ASN A 131 11.83 7.41 -17.30
N THR A 132 10.85 6.76 -17.94
CA THR A 132 10.17 7.30 -19.13
C THR A 132 9.47 8.63 -18.81
N LEU A 133 8.84 8.74 -17.64
CA LEU A 133 8.16 9.96 -17.20
C LEU A 133 9.11 11.06 -16.73
N ALA A 134 10.35 10.73 -16.34
CA ALA A 134 11.39 11.69 -15.97
C ALA A 134 12.10 12.30 -17.19
N ALA A 135 12.17 11.58 -18.31
CA ALA A 135 12.87 11.99 -19.53
C ALA A 135 12.49 13.38 -20.11
N PRO A 136 11.23 13.87 -20.03
CA PRO A 136 10.86 15.18 -20.56
C PRO A 136 11.50 16.38 -19.83
N TYR A 137 12.02 16.21 -18.61
CA TYR A 137 12.62 17.29 -17.83
C TYR A 137 14.13 17.47 -18.06
N ALA A 138 14.77 16.58 -18.83
CA ALA A 138 16.20 16.63 -19.09
C ALA A 138 16.60 17.53 -20.27
N THR A 139 15.65 18.04 -21.07
CA THR A 139 15.93 18.73 -22.35
C THR A 139 15.60 20.22 -22.39
N THR A 140 15.08 20.82 -21.32
CA THR A 140 14.79 22.28 -21.29
C THR A 140 15.80 23.14 -20.53
N SER A 141 16.95 22.57 -20.11
CA SER A 141 18.04 23.35 -19.52
C SER A 141 19.24 23.46 -20.49
N THR A 142 19.05 24.14 -21.61
CA THR A 142 20.16 24.66 -22.41
C THR A 142 19.82 26.02 -23.04
N ALA A 143 20.12 27.07 -22.26
CA ALA A 143 20.73 28.36 -22.67
C ALA A 143 19.98 29.29 -23.66
N PRO A 144 20.36 30.58 -23.84
CA PRO A 144 21.68 31.19 -23.65
C PRO A 144 21.89 31.92 -22.31
#